data_AF-A0A259S8I9-F1
#
_entry.id   AF-A0A259S8I9-F1
#
_cell.length_a   1.000
_cell.length_b   1.000
_cell.length_c   1.000
_cell.angle_alpha   90.00
_cell.angle_beta   90.00
_cell.angle_gamma   90.00
#
_symmetry.space_group_name_H-M   'P 1'
#
loop_
_entity.id
_entity.type
_entity.pdbx_description
1 polymer ?
#
loop_
_entity_poly.entity_id
_entity_poly.type
_entity_poly.pdbx_seq_one_letter_code
_entity_poly.pdbx_strand_id
1 'polypeptide(L)' 'MAINKKEAAKACEAANAQIKMLQNTQNQLMTQDADGKYRPLTSEEIASRLKQAQDVANKACVK' A
#
# COMPACT_ATOMS: atom_id res chain seq x y z
N MET A 1 -5.64 -23.33 -10.32
CA MET A 1 -4.48 -22.47 -10.00
C MET A 1 -4.13 -22.66 -8.55
N ALA A 2 -3.03 -23.34 -8.22
CA ALA A 2 -2.55 -23.40 -6.85
C ALA A 2 -1.99 -22.02 -6.52
N ILE A 3 -2.78 -21.21 -5.80
CA ILE A 3 -2.26 -19.98 -5.19
C ILE A 3 -1.07 -20.44 -4.33
N ASN A 4 0.14 -20.06 -4.75
CA ASN A 4 1.34 -20.41 -4.05
C ASN A 4 1.26 -19.73 -2.68
N LYS A 5 0.83 -20.45 -1.65
CA LYS A 5 0.45 -19.89 -0.34
C LYS A 5 1.56 -19.01 0.26
N LYS A 6 2.82 -19.29 -0.07
CA LYS A 6 3.99 -18.48 0.31
C LYS A 6 4.01 -17.11 -0.36
N GLU A 7 3.64 -17.03 -1.63
CA GLU A 7 3.57 -15.75 -2.36
C GLU A 7 2.36 -14.93 -1.94
N ALA A 8 1.23 -15.57 -1.67
CA ALA A 8 0.06 -14.92 -1.08
C ALA A 8 0.36 -14.35 0.32
N ALA A 9 1.07 -15.10 1.17
CA ALA A 9 1.51 -14.63 2.48
C ALA A 9 2.47 -13.43 2.37
N LYS A 10 3.46 -13.47 1.47
CA LYS A 10 4.36 -12.33 1.22
C LYS A 10 3.62 -11.10 0.71
N ALA A 11 2.68 -11.27 -0.21
CA ALA A 11 1.85 -10.18 -0.72
C ALA A 11 0.96 -9.58 0.38
N CYS A 12 0.41 -10.42 1.27
CA CYS A 12 -0.34 -10.01 2.44
C CYS A 12 0.52 -9.19 3.42
N GLU A 13 1.72 -9.66 3.76
CA GLU A 13 2.66 -8.93 4.64
C GLU A 13 3.07 -7.59 4.04
N ALA A 14 3.39 -7.55 2.74
CA ALA A 14 3.77 -6.32 2.05
C ALA A 14 2.62 -5.30 2.01
N ALA A 15 1.38 -5.76 1.77
CA ALA A 15 0.20 -4.91 1.78
C ALA A 15 -0.07 -4.33 3.19
N ASN A 16 0.04 -5.15 4.24
CA ASN A 16 -0.10 -4.69 5.62
C ASN A 16 0.99 -3.69 6.02
N ALA A 17 2.24 -3.89 5.58
CA ALA A 17 3.31 -2.93 5.78
C ALA A 17 3.04 -1.59 5.10
N GLN A 18 2.51 -1.61 3.86
CA GLN A 18 2.08 -0.38 3.16
C GLN A 18 0.94 0.33 3.89
N ILE A 19 -0.08 -0.40 4.35
CA ILE A 19 -1.19 0.19 5.12
C ILE A 19 -0.65 0.89 6.37
N LYS A 20 0.24 0.22 7.13
CA LYS A 20 0.85 0.79 8.33
C LYS A 20 1.69 2.04 8.03
N MET A 21 2.43 2.05 6.92
CA MET A 21 3.19 3.24 6.50
C MET A 21 2.27 4.39 6.09
N LEU A 22 1.18 4.12 5.37
CA LEU A 22 0.19 5.10 4.91
C LEU A 22 -0.63 5.68 6.06
N GLN A 23 -0.90 4.91 7.11
CA GLN A 23 -1.61 5.36 8.31
C GLN A 23 -0.72 6.12 9.30
N ASN A 24 0.60 5.98 9.19
CA ASN A 24 1.52 6.72 10.06
C ASN A 24 1.65 8.16 9.58
N THR A 25 0.89 9.05 10.20
CA THR A 25 0.90 10.49 9.93
C THR A 25 2.21 11.20 10.26
N GLN A 26 3.13 10.53 11.00
CA GLN A 26 4.48 11.04 11.24
C GLN A 26 5.43 10.79 10.06
N ASN A 27 5.10 9.84 9.17
CA ASN A 27 5.85 9.63 7.94
C ASN A 27 5.34 10.62 6.89
N GLN A 28 6.14 11.64 6.58
CA GLN A 28 5.90 12.48 5.40
C GLN A 28 6.19 11.64 4.16
N LEU A 29 5.15 11.00 3.63
CA LEU A 29 5.24 10.24 2.39
C LEU A 29 5.29 11.22 1.22
N MET A 30 6.35 11.12 0.42
CA MET A 30 6.57 11.96 -0.75
C MET A 30 6.23 11.18 -2.03
N THR A 31 5.70 11.86 -3.02
CA THR A 31 5.53 11.34 -4.38
C THR A 31 6.18 12.30 -5.36
N GLN A 32 6.67 11.75 -6.46
CA GLN A 32 7.13 12.56 -7.58
C GLN A 32 5.90 13.03 -8.37
N ASP A 33 5.83 14.31 -8.70
CA ASP A 33 4.83 14.87 -9.60
C ASP A 33 5.24 14.72 -11.08
N ALA A 34 4.39 15.19 -11.99
CA ALA A 34 4.61 15.10 -13.43
C ALA A 34 5.83 15.92 -13.91
N ASP A 35 6.24 16.94 -13.14
CA ASP A 35 7.40 17.78 -13.41
C ASP A 35 8.69 17.19 -12.81
N GLY A 36 8.62 15.99 -12.22
CA GLY A 36 9.75 15.31 -11.61
C GLY A 36 10.10 15.82 -10.20
N LYS A 37 9.30 16.73 -9.62
CA LYS A 37 9.54 17.27 -8.28
C LYS A 37 8.89 16.39 -7.22
N TYR A 38 9.53 16.30 -6.07
CA TYR A 38 8.97 15.58 -4.93
C TYR A 38 8.05 16.50 -4.15
N ARG A 39 6.82 16.07 -3.95
CA ARG A 39 5.84 16.74 -3.09
C ARG A 39 5.25 15.76 -2.07
N PRO A 40 4.73 16.24 -0.94
CA PRO A 40 3.99 15.38 -0.04
C PRO A 40 2.78 14.79 -0.76
N LEU A 41 2.46 13.56 -0.39
CA LEU A 41 1.21 12.92 -0.74
C LEU A 41 0.04 13.68 -0.13
N THR A 42 -0.97 13.95 -0.93
CA THR A 42 -2.23 14.54 -0.46
C THR A 42 -3.06 13.49 0.28
N SER A 43 -3.99 13.92 1.12
CA SER A 43 -4.88 13.01 1.85
C SER A 43 -5.69 12.10 0.92
N GLU A 44 -6.07 12.59 -0.26
CA GLU A 44 -6.80 11.82 -1.28
C GLU A 44 -5.92 10.72 -1.90
N GLU A 45 -4.66 11.02 -2.20
CA GLU A 45 -3.72 10.03 -2.71
C GLU A 45 -3.36 8.98 -1.65
N ILE A 46 -3.22 9.39 -0.38
CA ILE A 46 -3.03 8.46 0.74
C ILE A 46 -4.25 7.54 0.84
N ALA A 47 -5.47 8.07 0.80
CA ALA A 47 -6.69 7.28 0.85
C ALA A 47 -6.81 6.30 -0.33
N SER A 48 -6.46 6.75 -1.54
CA SER A 48 -6.44 5.90 -2.74
C SER A 48 -5.43 4.75 -2.62
N ARG A 49 -4.19 5.05 -2.20
CA ARG A 49 -3.15 4.03 -1.96
C ARG A 49 -3.54 3.08 -0.83
N LEU A 50 -4.18 3.58 0.21
CA LEU A 50 -4.64 2.77 1.34
C LEU A 50 -5.74 1.80 0.91
N LYS A 51 -6.70 2.26 0.09
CA LYS A 51 -7.73 1.41 -0.50
C LYS A 51 -7.13 0.31 -1.39
N GLN A 52 -6.17 0.66 -2.26
CA GLN A 52 -5.48 -0.31 -3.10
C GLN A 52 -4.72 -1.36 -2.26
N ALA A 53 -3.99 -0.93 -1.24
CA ALA A 53 -3.28 -1.83 -0.34
C ALA A 53 -4.24 -2.74 0.43
N GLN A 54 -5.39 -2.22 0.88
CA GLN A 54 -6.45 -3.02 1.51
C GLN A 54 -7.07 -4.02 0.54
N ASP A 55 -7.31 -3.67 -0.72
CA ASP A 55 -7.83 -4.61 -1.72
C ASP A 55 -6.84 -5.74 -2.02
N VAL A 56 -5.54 -5.44 -2.07
CA VAL A 56 -4.49 -6.46 -2.22
C VAL A 56 -4.44 -7.35 -0.98
N ALA A 57 -4.46 -6.78 0.23
CA ALA A 57 -4.53 -7.55 1.47
C ALA A 57 -5.79 -8.42 1.50
N ASN A 58 -6.96 -7.90 1.13
CA ASN A 58 -8.21 -8.64 1.10
C ASN A 58 -8.21 -9.78 0.09
N LYS A 59 -7.39 -9.74 -0.96
CA LYS A 59 -7.25 -10.83 -1.95
C LYS A 59 -6.13 -11.81 -1.59
N ALA A 60 -5.04 -11.33 -1.01
CA ALA A 60 -3.84 -12.11 -0.71
C ALA A 60 -3.85 -12.73 0.69
N CYS A 61 -4.49 -12.08 1.67
CA CYS A 61 -4.64 -12.56 3.04
C CYS A 61 -5.85 -13.49 3.24
N VAL A 62 -6.60 -13.83 2.18
CA VAL A 62 -7.70 -14.79 2.28
C VAL A 62 -7.11 -16.16 2.62
N LYS A 63 -7.50 -16.68 3.78
CA LYS A 63 -7.10 -18.00 4.29
C LYS A 63 -7.62 -19.14 3.42
#